data_AF-A0A927C5S8-F1
#
_entry.id   AF-A0A927C5S8-F1
#
_cell.length_a   1.000
_cell.length_b   1.000
_cell.length_c   1.000
_cell.angle_alpha   90.00
_cell.angle_beta   90.00
_cell.angle_gamma   90.00
#
_symmetry.space_group_name_H-M   'P 1'
#
loop_
_entity.id
_entity.type
_entity.pdbx_description
1 polymer ?
#
loop_
_entity_poly.entity_id
_entity_poly.type
_entity_poly.pdbx_seq_one_letter_code
_entity_poly.pdbx_strand_id
1 'polypeptide(L)'
;MQLTPNLNLKKPEGTDVVDIADLNENADKLDTEVAKLASTTAPGRMSAADKAKLDAATSAATASMMVQRDASGRFKAAAPAAADDVARKQEITEHADVKATTGGGYGHTTLVDAVNSTATDKAATARAVKEAFDKGANAVQPDAYVPPGSSLNDVIESGFYRLQDPHPDAPPQYGHGQMIVCRGGDTIFQIVKSYNNSAMYVRSGNPSATGGTGSWTPWYAIMTSDGGAFTGYVVHSAGARIGKGAALSGTKSDDSTENMIFLDQNGGGTVITGTPNIPFGVHSSATPTWWDGTVVREFIHSGGGQNIYGSLVVTGAGSIFANSGTFYLGNPASGSTLSGPHTIMNIYSNSLRFYESGGSNRGISLNLAECLPGAGSVMWHSQNSHRVSVQATAPTPLQVGDVWIDTSA
;
A
#
# COMPACT_ATOMS: atom_id res chain seq x y z
N MET A 1 -88.87 94.66 -3.57
CA MET A 1 -87.55 94.15 -3.98
C MET A 1 -86.88 93.36 -2.86
N GLN A 2 -86.57 92.08 -3.10
CA GLN A 2 -85.85 91.22 -2.17
C GLN A 2 -84.33 91.35 -2.36
N LEU A 3 -83.54 90.87 -1.39
CA LEU A 3 -82.08 90.75 -1.53
C LEU A 3 -81.67 89.30 -1.73
N THR A 4 -80.67 89.04 -2.58
CA THR A 4 -80.07 87.71 -2.69
C THR A 4 -79.29 87.35 -1.42
N PRO A 5 -79.32 86.10 -0.93
CA PRO A 5 -78.68 85.73 0.33
C PRO A 5 -77.16 85.93 0.41
N ASN A 6 -76.44 85.79 -0.71
CA ASN A 6 -74.97 85.77 -0.69
C ASN A 6 -74.34 87.15 -0.90
N LEU A 7 -74.83 87.90 -1.88
CA LEU A 7 -74.22 89.17 -2.30
C LEU A 7 -75.13 90.38 -2.06
N ASN A 8 -76.29 90.19 -1.43
CA ASN A 8 -77.28 91.24 -1.20
C ASN A 8 -77.59 92.08 -2.46
N LEU A 9 -77.71 91.40 -3.60
CA LEU A 9 -78.14 92.00 -4.86
C LEU A 9 -79.65 92.22 -4.80
N LYS A 10 -80.09 93.36 -5.30
CA LYS A 10 -81.50 93.72 -5.45
C LYS A 10 -82.14 92.81 -6.48
N LYS A 11 -83.09 91.97 -6.05
CA LYS A 11 -83.82 91.01 -6.89
C LYS A 11 -85.27 91.46 -7.04
N PRO A 12 -85.70 91.89 -8.24
CA PRO A 12 -87.08 92.29 -8.50
C PRO A 12 -88.07 91.13 -8.34
N GLU A 13 -89.22 91.42 -7.76
CA GLU A 13 -90.42 90.57 -7.76
C GLU A 13 -91.37 91.00 -8.89
N GLY A 14 -92.37 90.18 -9.21
CA GLY A 14 -93.24 90.39 -10.38
C GLY A 14 -94.02 91.72 -10.40
N THR A 15 -94.09 92.43 -9.29
CA THR A 15 -94.74 93.76 -9.16
C THR A 15 -93.76 94.89 -8.85
N ASP A 16 -92.46 94.60 -8.72
CA ASP A 16 -91.44 95.63 -8.44
C ASP A 16 -91.12 96.44 -9.69
N VAL A 17 -90.95 97.76 -9.53
CA VAL A 17 -90.36 98.62 -10.56
C VAL A 17 -88.84 98.51 -10.48
N VAL A 18 -88.18 98.15 -11.58
CA VAL A 18 -86.71 98.09 -11.68
C VAL A 18 -86.20 99.42 -12.22
N ASP A 19 -85.45 100.17 -11.42
CA ASP A 19 -84.76 101.36 -11.91
C ASP A 19 -83.32 101.04 -12.37
N ILE A 20 -82.73 101.94 -13.16
CA ILE A 20 -81.37 101.75 -13.70
C ILE A 20 -80.32 101.83 -12.58
N ALA A 21 -80.61 102.56 -11.50
CA ALA A 21 -79.70 102.71 -10.38
C ALA A 21 -79.53 101.36 -9.64
N ASP A 22 -80.60 100.61 -9.46
CA ASP A 22 -80.60 99.27 -8.87
C ASP A 22 -79.72 98.30 -9.66
N LEU A 23 -79.80 98.36 -11.00
CA LEU A 23 -78.97 97.53 -11.88
C LEU A 23 -77.49 97.90 -11.81
N ASN A 24 -77.17 99.20 -11.81
CA ASN A 24 -75.79 99.68 -11.69
C ASN A 24 -75.20 99.33 -10.32
N GLU A 25 -75.94 99.52 -9.22
CA GLU A 25 -75.49 99.13 -7.88
C GLU A 25 -75.25 97.62 -7.76
N ASN A 26 -76.10 96.80 -8.38
CA ASN A 26 -75.90 95.36 -8.44
C ASN A 26 -74.66 95.00 -9.26
N ALA A 27 -74.44 95.68 -10.39
CA ALA A 27 -73.27 95.48 -11.23
C ALA A 27 -71.98 95.86 -10.50
N ASP A 28 -71.95 96.98 -9.79
CA ASP A 28 -70.81 97.44 -8.99
C ASP A 28 -70.48 96.46 -7.85
N LYS A 29 -71.51 95.95 -7.15
CA LYS A 29 -71.35 94.90 -6.13
C LYS A 29 -70.79 93.62 -6.73
N LEU A 30 -71.33 93.19 -7.87
CA LEU A 30 -70.89 91.97 -8.54
C LEU A 30 -69.43 92.09 -9.00
N ASP A 31 -69.06 93.20 -9.62
CA ASP A 31 -67.69 93.46 -10.09
C ASP A 31 -66.70 93.43 -8.92
N THR A 32 -67.05 94.11 -7.82
CA THR A 32 -66.25 94.13 -6.59
C THR A 32 -66.02 92.73 -6.02
N GLU A 33 -67.06 91.91 -5.92
CA GLU A 33 -66.99 90.58 -5.29
C GLU A 33 -66.32 89.54 -6.20
N VAL A 34 -66.57 89.59 -7.52
CA VAL A 34 -65.97 88.66 -8.49
C VAL A 34 -64.47 88.90 -8.67
N ALA A 35 -64.02 90.16 -8.53
CA ALA A 35 -62.61 90.52 -8.61
C ALA A 35 -61.78 90.10 -7.38
N LYS A 36 -62.41 89.68 -6.27
CA LYS A 36 -61.68 89.28 -5.06
C LYS A 36 -60.83 88.03 -5.28
N LEU A 37 -59.52 88.23 -5.23
CA LEU A 37 -58.53 87.17 -5.17
C LEU A 37 -58.21 86.84 -3.71
N ALA A 38 -58.05 85.55 -3.42
CA ALA A 38 -57.60 85.13 -2.10
C ALA A 38 -56.12 85.49 -1.92
N SER A 39 -55.78 86.01 -0.74
CA SER A 39 -54.41 86.17 -0.27
C SER A 39 -54.17 85.25 0.94
N THR A 40 -52.95 85.26 1.47
CA THR A 40 -52.63 84.53 2.71
C THR A 40 -53.31 85.13 3.95
N THR A 41 -53.85 86.35 3.86
CA THR A 41 -54.44 87.09 4.99
C THR A 41 -55.93 87.43 4.79
N ALA A 42 -56.45 87.38 3.56
CA ALA A 42 -57.84 87.69 3.26
C ALA A 42 -58.45 86.61 2.34
N PRO A 43 -59.67 86.12 2.64
CA PRO A 43 -60.37 85.20 1.76
C PRO A 43 -60.82 85.93 0.49
N GLY A 44 -60.79 85.21 -0.62
CA GLY A 44 -61.44 85.60 -1.87
C GLY A 44 -62.46 84.53 -2.23
N ARG A 45 -62.42 84.02 -3.47
CA ARG A 45 -63.21 82.84 -3.86
C ARG A 45 -62.71 81.50 -3.28
N MET A 46 -61.62 81.52 -2.51
CA MET A 46 -61.16 80.44 -1.64
C MET A 46 -60.77 81.02 -0.28
N SER A 47 -60.72 80.17 0.75
CA SER A 47 -60.32 80.62 2.09
C SER A 47 -58.85 81.07 2.13
N ALA A 48 -58.53 82.04 2.98
CA ALA A 48 -57.14 82.47 3.20
C ALA A 48 -56.26 81.30 3.69
N ALA A 49 -56.83 80.39 4.48
CA ALA A 49 -56.15 79.21 5.00
C ALA A 49 -55.77 78.22 3.88
N ASP A 50 -56.67 77.95 2.94
CA ASP A 50 -56.39 77.06 1.81
C ASP A 50 -55.39 77.69 0.85
N LYS A 51 -55.47 79.02 0.65
CA LYS A 51 -54.49 79.76 -0.16
C LYS A 51 -53.10 79.69 0.45
N ALA A 52 -53.00 79.85 1.77
CA ALA A 52 -51.73 79.71 2.49
C ALA A 52 -51.13 78.29 2.35
N LYS A 53 -51.95 77.23 2.40
CA LYS A 53 -51.48 75.85 2.17
C LYS A 53 -50.96 75.64 0.75
N LEU A 54 -51.65 76.21 -0.24
CA LEU A 54 -51.23 76.13 -1.65
C LEU A 54 -49.94 76.91 -1.91
N ASP A 55 -49.81 78.10 -1.32
CA ASP A 55 -48.61 78.94 -1.45
C ASP A 55 -47.39 78.35 -0.75
N ALA A 56 -47.61 77.61 0.33
CA ALA A 56 -46.55 76.91 1.06
C ALA A 56 -46.17 75.55 0.45
N ALA A 57 -46.87 75.09 -0.60
CA ALA A 57 -46.52 73.87 -1.30
C ALA A 57 -45.10 73.95 -1.86
N THR A 58 -44.34 72.86 -1.76
CA THR A 58 -42.91 72.87 -2.09
C THR A 58 -42.44 71.54 -2.67
N SER A 59 -41.38 71.59 -3.48
CA SER A 59 -40.70 70.39 -3.99
C SER A 59 -39.67 69.81 -2.99
N ALA A 60 -39.46 70.49 -1.85
CA ALA A 60 -38.64 69.99 -0.76
C ALA A 60 -39.41 68.95 0.07
N ALA A 61 -38.70 68.02 0.69
CA ALA A 61 -39.29 67.02 1.60
C ALA A 61 -39.60 67.66 2.97
N THR A 62 -40.59 68.55 3.00
CA THR A 62 -41.01 69.28 4.20
C THR A 62 -42.28 68.66 4.79
N ALA A 63 -42.25 68.35 6.08
CA ALA A 63 -43.41 67.80 6.78
C ALA A 63 -44.61 68.77 6.72
N SER A 64 -45.82 68.20 6.67
CA SER A 64 -47.10 68.93 6.69
C SER A 64 -47.34 69.91 5.52
N MET A 65 -46.53 69.87 4.46
CA MET A 65 -46.72 70.68 3.26
C MET A 65 -47.29 69.86 2.10
N MET A 66 -48.02 70.52 1.20
CA MET A 66 -48.43 69.90 -0.05
C MET A 66 -47.23 69.67 -0.96
N VAL A 67 -47.24 68.53 -1.65
CA VAL A 67 -46.17 68.10 -2.54
C VAL A 67 -46.20 68.88 -3.86
N GLN A 68 -45.03 69.37 -4.28
CA GLN A 68 -44.78 69.77 -5.66
C GLN A 68 -43.73 68.86 -6.31
N ARG A 69 -43.76 68.77 -7.64
CA ARG A 69 -42.68 68.15 -8.41
C ARG A 69 -41.59 69.21 -8.65
N ASP A 70 -40.33 68.80 -8.62
CA ASP A 70 -39.22 69.68 -9.00
C ASP A 70 -39.20 69.99 -10.51
N ALA A 71 -38.24 70.81 -10.96
CA ALA A 71 -38.08 71.17 -12.38
C ALA A 71 -37.83 69.96 -13.31
N SER A 72 -37.43 68.81 -12.76
CA SER A 72 -37.25 67.55 -13.49
C SER A 72 -38.45 66.61 -13.36
N GLY A 73 -39.55 67.05 -12.74
CA GLY A 73 -40.73 66.24 -12.52
C GLY A 73 -40.56 65.20 -11.41
N ARG A 74 -39.64 65.35 -10.46
CA ARG A 74 -39.47 64.38 -9.37
C ARG A 74 -40.16 64.85 -8.11
N PHE A 75 -40.75 63.90 -7.39
CA PHE A 75 -41.22 64.09 -6.01
C PHE A 75 -40.09 63.70 -5.03
N LYS A 76 -39.95 64.44 -3.93
CA LYS A 76 -39.02 64.12 -2.84
C LYS A 76 -39.80 63.85 -1.55
N ALA A 77 -39.55 62.69 -0.95
CA ALA A 77 -40.01 62.33 0.39
C ALA A 77 -38.84 62.36 1.40
N ALA A 78 -39.16 62.53 2.68
CA ALA A 78 -38.20 62.31 3.76
C ALA A 78 -37.85 60.81 3.87
N ALA A 79 -36.83 60.47 4.65
CA ALA A 79 -36.53 59.07 4.94
C ALA A 79 -37.73 58.42 5.67
N PRO A 80 -38.15 57.20 5.29
CA PRO A 80 -39.18 56.45 6.00
C PRO A 80 -38.83 56.28 7.49
N ALA A 81 -39.78 56.55 8.37
CA ALA A 81 -39.70 56.30 9.81
C ALA A 81 -40.62 55.14 10.25
N ALA A 82 -41.63 54.81 9.45
CA ALA A 82 -42.57 53.72 9.67
C ALA A 82 -42.69 52.82 8.41
N ALA A 83 -43.31 51.65 8.58
CA ALA A 83 -43.42 50.64 7.52
C ALA A 83 -44.40 51.01 6.40
N ASP A 84 -45.34 51.93 6.68
CA ASP A 84 -46.35 52.44 5.75
C ASP A 84 -45.95 53.77 5.08
N ASP A 85 -44.74 54.27 5.35
CA ASP A 85 -44.19 55.45 4.70
C ASP A 85 -43.79 55.18 3.24
N VAL A 86 -43.70 56.25 2.44
CA VAL A 86 -43.23 56.17 1.06
C VAL A 86 -41.73 55.86 1.03
N ALA A 87 -41.35 54.69 0.52
CA ALA A 87 -39.94 54.34 0.30
C ALA A 87 -39.28 55.23 -0.76
N ARG A 88 -38.02 55.66 -0.52
CA ARG A 88 -37.21 56.34 -1.54
C ARG A 88 -36.39 55.32 -2.32
N LYS A 89 -35.82 55.76 -3.45
CA LYS A 89 -35.02 54.90 -4.31
C LYS A 89 -33.78 54.36 -3.58
N GLN A 90 -33.23 55.12 -2.63
CA GLN A 90 -32.05 54.73 -1.85
C GLN A 90 -32.33 53.47 -1.04
N GLU A 91 -33.42 53.43 -0.27
CA GLU A 91 -33.78 52.27 0.57
C GLU A 91 -34.01 51.01 -0.28
N ILE A 92 -34.64 51.15 -1.45
CA ILE A 92 -34.88 50.03 -2.36
C ILE A 92 -33.58 49.56 -3.01
N THR A 93 -32.65 50.46 -3.31
CA THR A 93 -31.37 50.10 -3.94
C THR A 93 -30.41 49.49 -2.93
N GLU A 94 -30.34 50.01 -1.72
CA GLU A 94 -29.57 49.42 -0.62
C GLU A 94 -30.10 48.02 -0.27
N HIS A 95 -31.41 47.77 -0.41
CA HIS A 95 -31.97 46.42 -0.28
C HIS A 95 -31.46 45.42 -1.35
N ALA A 96 -31.00 45.88 -2.51
CA ALA A 96 -30.40 45.01 -3.54
C ALA A 96 -28.98 44.56 -3.18
N ASP A 97 -28.27 45.34 -2.36
CA ASP A 97 -26.88 45.07 -1.92
C ASP A 97 -26.79 44.34 -0.57
N VAL A 98 -27.94 43.99 0.04
CA VAL A 98 -27.99 43.22 1.28
C VAL A 98 -27.47 41.80 1.04
N LYS A 99 -26.36 41.47 1.69
CA LYS A 99 -25.81 40.10 1.72
C LYS A 99 -26.79 39.16 2.45
N ALA A 100 -26.84 37.91 2.01
CA ALA A 100 -27.58 36.86 2.69
C ALA A 100 -27.22 36.82 4.18
N THR A 101 -28.21 37.00 5.05
CA THR A 101 -28.04 36.83 6.50
C THR A 101 -28.87 35.63 6.95
N THR A 102 -28.31 34.79 7.81
CA THR A 102 -28.94 33.58 8.35
C THR A 102 -29.97 33.86 9.45
N GLY A 103 -30.37 35.12 9.67
CA GLY A 103 -31.30 35.51 10.73
C GLY A 103 -32.30 36.59 10.29
N GLY A 104 -33.55 36.17 10.08
CA GLY A 104 -34.75 36.97 10.39
C GLY A 104 -35.04 38.24 9.57
N GLY A 105 -34.29 38.58 8.53
CA GLY A 105 -34.58 39.74 7.68
C GLY A 105 -34.40 39.39 6.22
N TYR A 106 -35.43 39.67 5.41
CA TYR A 106 -35.45 39.49 3.96
C TYR A 106 -34.10 39.85 3.32
N GLY A 107 -33.34 38.84 2.91
CA GLY A 107 -32.02 39.00 2.30
C GLY A 107 -31.88 38.05 1.12
N HIS A 108 -31.35 38.57 0.01
CA HIS A 108 -31.11 37.78 -1.20
C HIS A 108 -30.01 36.75 -0.93
N THR A 109 -30.26 35.47 -1.19
CA THR A 109 -29.23 34.43 -1.09
C THR A 109 -28.18 34.64 -2.17
N THR A 110 -26.94 34.94 -1.79
CA THR A 110 -25.83 34.98 -2.75
C THR A 110 -25.50 33.57 -3.20
N LEU A 111 -25.50 33.35 -4.52
CA LEU A 111 -25.15 32.06 -5.12
C LEU A 111 -23.64 31.97 -5.34
N VAL A 112 -23.08 30.77 -5.23
CA VAL A 112 -21.66 30.49 -5.47
C VAL A 112 -21.48 29.37 -6.51
N ASP A 113 -20.61 29.60 -7.48
CA ASP A 113 -20.24 28.63 -8.53
C ASP A 113 -19.13 27.66 -8.09
N ALA A 114 -18.77 27.65 -6.80
CA ALA A 114 -17.70 26.80 -6.28
C ALA A 114 -18.22 25.43 -5.85
N VAL A 115 -17.69 24.37 -6.48
CA VAL A 115 -17.97 22.95 -6.17
C VAL A 115 -17.35 22.46 -4.86
N ASN A 116 -16.48 23.26 -4.24
CA ASN A 116 -15.77 22.97 -2.99
C ASN A 116 -16.00 24.06 -1.94
N SER A 117 -17.07 24.85 -2.06
CA SER A 117 -17.38 25.90 -1.11
C SER A 117 -17.61 25.34 0.29
N THR A 118 -17.02 25.97 1.30
CA THR A 118 -17.31 25.74 2.73
C THR A 118 -18.21 26.83 3.33
N ALA A 119 -18.73 27.73 2.49
CA ALA A 119 -19.55 28.84 2.94
C ALA A 119 -20.87 28.33 3.54
N THR A 120 -21.22 28.83 4.72
CA THR A 120 -22.46 28.51 5.43
C THR A 120 -23.58 29.51 5.16
N ASP A 121 -23.25 30.61 4.48
CA ASP A 121 -24.11 31.74 4.16
C ASP A 121 -24.39 31.89 2.65
N LYS A 122 -23.92 30.93 1.83
CA LYS A 122 -24.10 30.95 0.37
C LYS A 122 -24.68 29.65 -0.13
N ALA A 123 -25.62 29.73 -1.07
CA ALA A 123 -26.14 28.56 -1.76
C ALA A 123 -25.30 28.24 -3.00
N ALA A 124 -25.17 26.96 -3.34
CA ALA A 124 -24.54 26.54 -4.59
C ALA A 124 -25.43 26.89 -5.80
N THR A 125 -24.83 27.26 -6.92
CA THR A 125 -25.56 27.36 -8.20
C THR A 125 -25.92 25.97 -8.72
N ALA A 126 -26.93 25.89 -9.58
CA ALA A 126 -27.27 24.64 -10.28
C ALA A 126 -26.07 24.06 -11.06
N ARG A 127 -25.20 24.94 -11.59
CA ARG A 127 -23.96 24.57 -12.24
C ARG A 127 -22.99 23.89 -11.26
N ALA A 128 -22.71 24.51 -10.11
CA ALA A 128 -21.83 23.93 -9.10
C ALA A 128 -22.36 22.59 -8.58
N VAL A 129 -23.68 22.47 -8.38
CA VAL A 129 -24.32 21.20 -7.99
C VAL A 129 -24.12 20.14 -9.09
N LYS A 130 -24.34 20.50 -10.36
CA LYS A 130 -24.13 19.57 -11.48
C LYS A 130 -22.67 19.13 -11.59
N GLU A 131 -21.72 20.06 -11.51
CA GLU A 131 -20.30 19.73 -11.58
C GLU A 131 -19.85 18.83 -10.42
N ALA A 132 -20.34 19.08 -9.19
CA ALA A 132 -20.05 18.23 -8.04
C ALA A 132 -20.65 16.83 -8.20
N PHE A 133 -21.89 16.74 -8.71
CA PHE A 133 -22.53 15.48 -9.03
C PHE A 133 -21.76 14.70 -10.11
N ASP A 134 -21.41 15.35 -11.22
CA ASP A 134 -20.65 14.73 -12.31
C ASP A 134 -19.27 14.24 -11.82
N LYS A 135 -18.59 14.99 -10.94
CA LYS A 135 -17.33 14.55 -10.31
C LYS A 135 -17.53 13.32 -9.44
N GLY A 136 -18.58 13.29 -8.61
CA GLY A 136 -18.90 12.14 -7.78
C GLY A 136 -19.27 10.90 -8.61
N ALA A 137 -20.07 11.08 -9.66
CA ALA A 137 -20.46 10.01 -10.57
C ALA A 137 -19.27 9.45 -11.36
N ASN A 138 -18.35 10.31 -11.82
CA ASN A 138 -17.16 9.88 -12.57
C ASN A 138 -16.02 9.36 -11.71
N ALA A 139 -16.00 9.63 -10.40
CA ALA A 139 -15.05 9.00 -9.48
C ALA A 139 -15.28 7.47 -9.36
N VAL A 140 -16.46 6.99 -9.74
CA VAL A 140 -16.80 5.56 -9.77
C VAL A 140 -16.86 5.09 -11.23
N GLN A 141 -15.70 5.01 -11.89
CA GLN A 141 -15.58 4.24 -13.14
C GLN A 141 -15.01 2.86 -12.79
N PRO A 142 -15.85 1.84 -12.53
CA PRO A 142 -15.40 0.50 -12.14
C PRO A 142 -14.58 -0.20 -13.25
N ASP A 143 -14.67 0.29 -14.48
CA ASP A 143 -14.05 -0.31 -15.67
C ASP A 143 -13.20 0.72 -16.45
N ALA A 144 -12.35 1.50 -15.77
CA ALA A 144 -11.47 2.43 -16.45
C ALA A 144 -10.60 1.68 -17.50
N TYR A 145 -10.94 1.87 -18.77
CA TYR A 145 -10.38 1.12 -19.88
C TYR A 145 -9.17 1.85 -20.45
N VAL A 146 -8.03 1.17 -20.55
CA VAL A 146 -6.83 1.69 -21.24
C VAL A 146 -6.83 1.15 -22.67
N PRO A 147 -6.99 1.99 -23.70
CA PRO A 147 -7.04 1.53 -25.08
C PRO A 147 -5.71 0.92 -25.55
N PRO A 148 -5.74 -0.16 -26.35
CA PRO A 148 -4.55 -0.69 -27.02
C PRO A 148 -3.75 0.40 -27.72
N GLY A 149 -2.43 0.30 -27.67
CA GLY A 149 -1.48 1.28 -28.20
C GLY A 149 -1.20 2.47 -27.29
N SER A 150 -2.04 2.72 -26.27
CA SER A 150 -1.78 3.78 -25.27
C SER A 150 -0.59 3.41 -24.39
N SER A 151 0.22 4.39 -24.00
CA SER A 151 1.32 4.15 -23.07
C SER A 151 0.81 3.98 -21.64
N LEU A 152 1.30 2.97 -20.92
CA LEU A 152 1.02 2.79 -19.49
C LEU A 152 1.71 3.86 -18.63
N ASN A 153 2.70 4.58 -19.16
CA ASN A 153 3.32 5.75 -18.53
C ASN A 153 2.36 6.94 -18.44
N ASP A 154 1.34 6.99 -19.30
CA ASP A 154 0.32 8.05 -19.31
C ASP A 154 -0.83 7.76 -18.33
N VAL A 155 -0.89 6.53 -17.79
CA VAL A 155 -1.90 6.13 -16.79
C VAL A 155 -1.41 6.54 -15.40
N ILE A 156 -1.59 7.82 -15.11
CA ILE A 156 -1.04 8.49 -13.93
C ILE A 156 -2.03 8.69 -12.78
N GLU A 157 -3.33 8.49 -13.03
CA GLU A 157 -4.36 8.66 -12.01
C GLU A 157 -4.52 7.39 -11.16
N SER A 158 -4.82 7.56 -9.86
CA SER A 158 -5.05 6.43 -8.97
C SER A 158 -6.33 5.70 -9.37
N GLY A 159 -6.27 4.37 -9.50
CA GLY A 159 -7.45 3.60 -9.89
C GLY A 159 -7.17 2.14 -10.26
N PHE A 160 -8.25 1.47 -10.66
CA PHE A 160 -8.25 0.11 -11.19
C PHE A 160 -8.58 0.17 -12.68
N TYR A 161 -7.71 -0.40 -13.49
CA TYR A 161 -7.75 -0.26 -14.93
C TYR A 161 -7.81 -1.62 -15.61
N ARG A 162 -8.58 -1.70 -16.70
CA ARG A 162 -8.55 -2.84 -17.61
C ARG A 162 -7.55 -2.59 -18.74
N LEU A 163 -6.69 -3.57 -19.01
CA LEU A 163 -5.71 -3.53 -20.10
C LEU A 163 -6.13 -4.44 -21.25
N GLN A 164 -5.88 -4.01 -22.48
CA GLN A 164 -5.97 -4.83 -23.68
C GLN A 164 -4.72 -4.65 -24.53
N ASP A 165 -4.10 -5.78 -24.91
CA ASP A 165 -2.89 -5.75 -25.72
C ASP A 165 -3.06 -5.07 -27.08
N PRO A 166 -1.98 -4.48 -27.63
CA PRO A 166 -0.66 -4.29 -27.03
C PRO A 166 -0.47 -2.88 -26.42
N HIS A 167 0.37 -2.73 -25.38
CA HIS A 167 0.83 -1.44 -24.87
C HIS A 167 2.37 -1.35 -24.96
N PRO A 168 2.94 -0.22 -25.43
CA PRO A 168 4.35 -0.10 -25.81
C PRO A 168 5.36 -0.21 -24.66
N ASP A 169 4.96 0.16 -23.44
CA ASP A 169 5.80 0.18 -22.23
C ASP A 169 5.30 -0.79 -21.16
N ALA A 170 4.58 -1.82 -21.57
CA ALA A 170 4.04 -2.81 -20.65
C ALA A 170 5.04 -3.93 -20.29
N PRO A 171 4.76 -4.72 -19.24
CA PRO A 171 5.66 -5.79 -18.82
C PRO A 171 5.80 -6.89 -19.89
N PRO A 172 6.87 -7.70 -19.89
CA PRO A 172 7.11 -8.68 -20.96
C PRO A 172 6.04 -9.78 -21.17
N GLN A 173 5.26 -10.18 -20.15
CA GLN A 173 4.29 -11.29 -20.26
C GLN A 173 2.90 -10.96 -19.67
N TYR A 174 2.44 -9.72 -19.82
CA TYR A 174 1.20 -9.25 -19.18
C TYR A 174 -0.08 -9.53 -19.97
N GLY A 175 -0.03 -9.66 -21.30
CA GLY A 175 -1.22 -10.02 -22.07
C GLY A 175 -2.37 -8.99 -21.98
N HIS A 176 -3.60 -9.46 -22.20
CA HIS A 176 -4.78 -8.84 -21.56
C HIS A 176 -4.63 -8.90 -20.05
N GLY A 177 -5.11 -7.89 -19.32
CA GLY A 177 -4.91 -7.88 -17.87
C GLY A 177 -5.62 -6.76 -17.13
N GLN A 178 -5.20 -6.56 -15.88
CA GLN A 178 -5.64 -5.47 -15.02
C GLN A 178 -4.42 -4.72 -14.50
N MET A 179 -4.58 -3.42 -14.29
CA MET A 179 -3.58 -2.56 -13.70
C MET A 179 -4.13 -1.80 -12.50
N ILE A 180 -3.34 -1.71 -11.45
CA ILE A 180 -3.61 -0.87 -10.28
C ILE A 180 -2.59 0.26 -10.30
N VAL A 181 -3.06 1.48 -10.15
CA VAL A 181 -2.21 2.68 -10.07
C VAL A 181 -2.44 3.35 -8.73
N CYS A 182 -1.34 3.68 -8.04
CA CYS A 182 -1.34 4.41 -6.79
C CYS A 182 -0.42 5.63 -6.93
N ARG A 183 -1.00 6.84 -6.85
CA ARG A 183 -0.28 8.11 -6.94
C ARG A 183 -0.16 8.76 -5.56
N GLY A 184 1.07 9.11 -5.16
CA GLY A 184 1.38 9.83 -3.91
C GLY A 184 1.59 11.35 -4.07
N GLY A 185 1.75 11.83 -5.30
CA GLY A 185 2.05 13.22 -5.64
C GLY A 185 2.71 13.30 -7.01
N ASP A 186 4.04 13.42 -7.01
CA ASP A 186 4.89 13.27 -8.20
C ASP A 186 5.16 11.78 -8.51
N THR A 187 5.25 10.96 -7.47
CA THR A 187 5.58 9.52 -7.53
C THR A 187 4.33 8.66 -7.75
N ILE A 188 4.45 7.69 -8.65
CA ILE A 188 3.43 6.70 -9.01
C ILE A 188 3.98 5.28 -8.85
N PHE A 189 3.16 4.42 -8.26
CA PHE A 189 3.39 2.98 -8.18
C PHE A 189 2.33 2.26 -9.02
N GLN A 190 2.76 1.30 -9.85
CA GLN A 190 1.86 0.51 -10.70
C GLN A 190 2.04 -0.99 -10.44
N ILE A 191 0.93 -1.72 -10.42
CA ILE A 191 0.87 -3.19 -10.42
C ILE A 191 0.13 -3.62 -11.68
N VAL A 192 0.68 -4.58 -12.43
CA VAL A 192 0.00 -5.22 -13.56
C VAL A 192 -0.17 -6.70 -13.28
N LYS A 193 -1.37 -7.22 -13.50
CA LYS A 193 -1.72 -8.64 -13.41
C LYS A 193 -2.24 -9.13 -14.75
N SER A 194 -1.64 -10.20 -15.25
CA SER A 194 -2.06 -10.84 -16.50
C SER A 194 -3.36 -11.61 -16.36
N TYR A 195 -4.18 -11.62 -17.40
CA TYR A 195 -5.42 -12.39 -17.46
C TYR A 195 -5.14 -13.88 -17.59
N ASN A 196 -4.19 -14.27 -18.45
CA ASN A 196 -3.97 -15.64 -18.89
C ASN A 196 -2.95 -16.43 -18.05
N ASN A 197 -2.28 -15.78 -17.10
CA ASN A 197 -1.32 -16.43 -16.20
C ASN A 197 -1.29 -15.73 -14.83
N SER A 198 -0.60 -16.32 -13.85
CA SER A 198 -0.36 -15.69 -12.55
C SER A 198 0.77 -14.65 -12.54
N ALA A 199 1.24 -14.19 -13.70
CA ALA A 199 2.31 -13.20 -13.71
C ALA A 199 1.82 -11.86 -13.17
N MET A 200 2.59 -11.32 -12.24
CA MET A 200 2.36 -10.03 -11.61
C MET A 200 3.63 -9.21 -11.68
N TYR A 201 3.48 -7.96 -12.08
CA TYR A 201 4.59 -7.02 -12.26
C TYR A 201 4.34 -5.77 -11.45
N VAL A 202 5.42 -5.17 -10.96
CA VAL A 202 5.40 -3.88 -10.28
C VAL A 202 6.44 -2.95 -10.88
N ARG A 203 6.13 -1.65 -10.88
CA ARG A 203 7.12 -0.60 -11.15
C ARG A 203 6.79 0.67 -10.38
N SER A 204 7.76 1.57 -10.32
CA SER A 204 7.58 2.92 -9.82
C SER A 204 8.01 3.92 -10.89
N GLY A 205 7.44 5.11 -10.88
CA GLY A 205 7.83 6.20 -11.77
C GLY A 205 7.57 7.56 -11.17
N ASN A 206 8.20 8.56 -11.76
CA ASN A 206 8.01 9.97 -11.46
C ASN A 206 7.79 10.74 -12.78
N PRO A 207 6.66 10.56 -13.47
CA PRO A 207 6.40 11.13 -14.79
C PRO A 207 6.30 12.67 -14.75
N SER A 208 6.68 13.33 -15.84
CA SER A 208 6.66 14.80 -15.91
C SER A 208 5.26 15.39 -15.79
N ALA A 209 4.24 14.66 -16.23
CA ALA A 209 2.83 15.05 -16.12
C ALA A 209 2.33 15.23 -14.68
N THR A 210 3.01 14.63 -13.69
CA THR A 210 2.71 14.77 -12.26
C THR A 210 3.67 15.72 -11.52
N GLY A 211 4.54 16.42 -12.24
CA GLY A 211 5.59 17.27 -11.67
C GLY A 211 6.93 16.56 -11.47
N GLY A 212 7.08 15.35 -12.00
CA GLY A 212 8.27 14.52 -11.89
C GLY A 212 9.36 14.76 -12.93
N THR A 213 10.41 13.94 -12.87
CA THR A 213 11.55 13.97 -13.81
C THR A 213 11.33 13.19 -15.11
N GLY A 214 10.17 12.53 -15.29
CA GLY A 214 9.85 11.73 -16.47
C GLY A 214 10.40 10.30 -16.44
N SER A 215 10.93 9.84 -15.30
CA SER A 215 11.62 8.54 -15.20
C SER A 215 10.71 7.41 -14.71
N TRP A 216 10.87 6.21 -15.26
CA TRP A 216 10.21 4.99 -14.82
C TRP A 216 11.26 3.91 -14.52
N THR A 217 11.08 3.16 -13.44
CA THR A 217 11.85 1.94 -13.22
C THR A 217 11.42 0.89 -14.25
N PRO A 218 12.30 -0.10 -14.55
CA PRO A 218 11.86 -1.29 -15.26
C PRO A 218 10.70 -1.98 -14.53
N TRP A 219 9.95 -2.79 -15.27
CA TRP A 219 8.98 -3.70 -14.67
C TRP A 219 9.70 -4.85 -13.96
N TYR A 220 9.39 -5.04 -12.69
CA TYR A 220 9.89 -6.16 -11.89
C TYR A 220 8.79 -7.20 -11.75
N ALA A 221 9.08 -8.43 -12.16
CA ALA A 221 8.18 -9.55 -11.91
C ALA A 221 8.23 -9.94 -10.43
N ILE A 222 7.08 -9.97 -9.77
CA ILE A 222 6.93 -10.55 -8.42
C ILE A 222 6.38 -11.98 -8.49
N MET A 223 5.76 -12.35 -9.63
CA MET A 223 5.32 -13.70 -9.98
C MET A 223 5.48 -13.87 -11.49
N THR A 224 5.97 -15.03 -11.95
CA THR A 224 6.36 -15.25 -13.36
C THR A 224 5.57 -16.34 -14.08
N SER A 225 4.88 -17.28 -13.39
CA SER A 225 4.05 -18.30 -14.05
C SER A 225 3.13 -19.08 -13.09
N ASP A 226 2.07 -19.69 -13.63
CA ASP A 226 1.22 -20.64 -12.92
C ASP A 226 2.00 -21.90 -12.53
N GLY A 227 2.27 -22.08 -11.24
CA GLY A 227 2.68 -23.39 -10.68
C GLY A 227 4.18 -23.70 -10.60
N GLY A 228 5.08 -22.74 -10.81
CA GLY A 228 6.52 -22.89 -10.54
C GLY A 228 6.93 -22.15 -9.28
N ALA A 229 7.71 -22.78 -8.41
CA ALA A 229 8.20 -22.25 -7.14
C ALA A 229 8.52 -20.74 -7.17
N PHE A 230 8.18 -20.04 -6.08
CA PHE A 230 8.57 -18.65 -5.83
C PHE A 230 10.07 -18.50 -6.12
N THR A 231 10.43 -18.03 -7.31
CA THR A 231 11.82 -17.85 -7.77
C THR A 231 12.30 -16.48 -7.29
N GLY A 232 11.95 -16.13 -6.05
CA GLY A 232 12.48 -14.97 -5.37
C GLY A 232 13.91 -15.26 -4.96
N TYR A 233 14.81 -14.31 -5.19
CA TYR A 233 16.09 -14.26 -4.50
C TYR A 233 15.79 -14.16 -3.00
N VAL A 234 15.81 -15.30 -2.30
CA VAL A 234 15.70 -15.28 -0.84
C VAL A 234 17.02 -14.71 -0.35
N VAL A 235 17.04 -13.41 -0.03
CA VAL A 235 18.15 -12.81 0.71
C VAL A 235 18.09 -13.41 2.10
N HIS A 236 18.90 -14.43 2.38
CA HIS A 236 19.09 -14.88 3.75
C HIS A 236 19.98 -13.84 4.41
N SER A 237 19.39 -12.90 5.15
CA SER A 237 20.16 -12.17 6.15
C SER A 237 20.70 -13.19 7.16
N ALA A 238 21.93 -12.97 7.65
CA ALA A 238 22.53 -13.84 8.66
C ALA A 238 21.55 -14.00 9.84
N GLY A 239 20.99 -15.20 10.02
CA GLY A 239 20.00 -15.50 11.07
C GLY A 239 18.58 -15.84 10.60
N ALA A 240 18.28 -15.84 9.29
CA ALA A 240 16.98 -16.30 8.80
C ALA A 240 16.75 -17.79 9.12
N ARG A 241 15.76 -18.09 9.97
CA ARG A 241 15.34 -19.46 10.31
C ARG A 241 14.31 -19.94 9.29
N ILE A 242 14.64 -20.98 8.52
CA ILE A 242 13.67 -21.65 7.67
C ILE A 242 12.76 -22.51 8.57
N GLY A 243 11.45 -22.25 8.54
CA GLY A 243 10.48 -22.98 9.35
C GLY A 243 10.45 -24.48 9.02
N LYS A 244 10.16 -25.30 10.03
CA LYS A 244 10.01 -26.75 9.90
C LYS A 244 8.97 -27.08 8.81
N GLY A 245 9.41 -27.69 7.70
CA GLY A 245 8.55 -28.10 6.58
C GLY A 245 8.74 -27.33 5.27
N ALA A 246 9.59 -26.30 5.23
CA ALA A 246 9.96 -25.67 3.96
C ALA A 246 10.96 -26.55 3.20
N ALA A 247 10.53 -27.11 2.06
CA ALA A 247 11.39 -27.78 1.11
C ALA A 247 12.08 -26.73 0.22
N LEU A 248 13.41 -26.65 0.30
CA LEU A 248 14.20 -25.85 -0.63
C LEU A 248 14.50 -26.72 -1.86
N SER A 249 13.74 -26.55 -2.95
CA SER A 249 14.06 -27.18 -4.24
C SER A 249 14.63 -26.13 -5.18
N GLY A 250 15.95 -26.10 -5.34
CA GLY A 250 16.60 -25.33 -6.40
C GLY A 250 17.06 -26.27 -7.50
N THR A 251 16.75 -25.95 -8.76
CA THR A 251 17.44 -26.53 -9.91
C THR A 251 18.70 -25.71 -10.13
N LYS A 252 19.87 -26.33 -10.10
CA LYS A 252 21.15 -25.66 -10.33
C LYS A 252 21.16 -25.10 -11.75
N SER A 253 21.12 -23.78 -11.90
CA SER A 253 21.52 -23.11 -13.15
C SER A 253 23.01 -22.82 -13.06
N ASP A 254 23.80 -23.71 -13.64
CA ASP A 254 25.10 -23.50 -14.27
C ASP A 254 26.24 -22.79 -13.49
N ASP A 255 27.31 -23.57 -13.27
CA ASP A 255 28.73 -23.17 -13.29
C ASP A 255 29.40 -22.28 -12.23
N SER A 256 28.84 -22.10 -11.03
CA SER A 256 29.64 -21.63 -9.88
C SER A 256 30.13 -22.79 -9.02
N THR A 257 31.44 -22.83 -8.73
CA THR A 257 32.16 -23.79 -7.86
C THR A 257 31.79 -23.71 -6.37
N GLU A 258 30.66 -23.09 -6.03
CA GLU A 258 30.20 -22.98 -4.65
C GLU A 258 29.29 -24.18 -4.32
N ASN A 259 29.90 -25.20 -3.71
CA ASN A 259 29.14 -26.24 -3.03
C ASN A 259 28.45 -25.62 -1.82
N MET A 260 27.15 -25.33 -1.92
CA MET A 260 26.34 -25.04 -0.73
C MET A 260 26.18 -26.32 0.08
N ILE A 261 27.09 -26.55 1.02
CA ILE A 261 26.94 -27.58 2.05
C ILE A 261 26.07 -26.98 3.16
N PHE A 262 24.81 -27.39 3.23
CA PHE A 262 23.97 -27.12 4.38
C PHE A 262 24.39 -28.03 5.54
N LEU A 263 25.37 -27.57 6.33
CA LEU A 263 25.67 -28.16 7.62
C LEU A 263 24.65 -27.59 8.62
N ASP A 264 23.67 -28.40 9.02
CA ASP A 264 22.88 -28.11 10.21
C ASP A 264 23.84 -28.15 11.42
N GLN A 265 24.08 -26.99 12.01
CA GLN A 265 25.02 -26.84 13.12
C GLN A 265 24.46 -27.39 14.45
N ASN A 266 23.22 -27.90 14.48
CA ASN A 266 22.57 -28.31 15.71
C ASN A 266 22.44 -29.83 15.85
N GLY A 267 23.53 -30.60 15.69
CA GLY A 267 23.70 -31.93 16.31
C GLY A 267 22.60 -32.99 16.08
N GLY A 268 21.65 -32.76 15.19
CA GLY A 268 20.52 -33.61 14.89
C GLY A 268 20.52 -33.85 13.41
N GLY A 269 21.07 -34.99 13.00
CA GLY A 269 21.17 -35.36 11.59
C GLY A 269 19.82 -35.31 10.91
N THR A 270 19.59 -34.27 10.10
CA THR A 270 18.55 -34.27 9.09
C THR A 270 19.06 -35.13 7.95
N VAL A 271 18.64 -36.40 7.95
CA VAL A 271 18.82 -37.30 6.80
C VAL A 271 17.96 -36.73 5.67
N ILE A 272 18.60 -36.19 4.64
CA ILE A 272 17.94 -35.88 3.37
C ILE A 272 17.62 -37.23 2.71
N THR A 273 16.47 -37.81 3.04
CA THR A 273 15.93 -38.94 2.28
C THR A 273 15.27 -38.41 1.01
N GLY A 274 16.10 -37.97 0.05
CA GLY A 274 15.67 -37.80 -1.33
C GLY A 274 15.70 -39.15 -2.05
N THR A 275 14.66 -39.44 -2.82
CA THR A 275 14.57 -40.57 -3.76
C THR A 275 15.81 -40.66 -4.67
N PRO A 276 16.17 -41.85 -5.21
CA PRO A 276 17.55 -42.20 -5.57
C PRO A 276 18.11 -41.57 -6.85
N ASN A 277 17.51 -40.51 -7.40
CA ASN A 277 17.87 -39.96 -8.72
C ASN A 277 18.24 -38.48 -8.71
N ILE A 278 18.90 -38.00 -7.66
CA ILE A 278 19.65 -36.75 -7.73
C ILE A 278 21.14 -37.13 -7.78
N PRO A 279 21.81 -37.02 -8.95
CA PRO A 279 23.23 -37.30 -9.05
C PRO A 279 23.99 -36.24 -8.25
N PHE A 280 24.41 -36.59 -7.04
CA PHE A 280 25.36 -35.82 -6.27
C PHE A 280 26.76 -36.09 -6.85
N GLY A 281 27.03 -35.51 -8.02
CA GLY A 281 28.33 -35.60 -8.67
C GLY A 281 29.35 -34.78 -7.91
N VAL A 282 30.11 -35.40 -7.01
CA VAL A 282 31.43 -34.90 -6.64
C VAL A 282 32.33 -35.18 -7.84
N HIS A 283 32.49 -34.18 -8.72
CA HIS A 283 33.49 -34.22 -9.78
C HIS A 283 34.88 -34.15 -9.12
N SER A 284 35.48 -35.31 -8.84
CA SER A 284 36.94 -35.41 -8.83
C SER A 284 37.39 -35.52 -10.29
N SER A 285 38.30 -34.65 -10.69
CA SER A 285 38.81 -34.56 -12.06
C SER A 285 39.71 -35.75 -12.38
N ALA A 286 39.12 -36.90 -12.71
CA ALA A 286 39.76 -37.97 -13.44
C ALA A 286 38.70 -38.80 -14.17
N THR A 287 38.92 -39.02 -15.46
CA THR A 287 38.03 -39.67 -16.45
C THR A 287 37.32 -40.93 -15.94
N PRO A 288 35.99 -41.09 -16.13
CA PRO A 288 35.28 -42.28 -15.66
C PRO A 288 35.34 -43.41 -16.69
N THR A 289 35.98 -44.52 -16.30
CA THR A 289 35.65 -45.85 -16.84
C THR A 289 34.44 -46.37 -16.07
N TRP A 290 33.33 -46.57 -16.77
CA TRP A 290 32.09 -47.10 -16.22
C TRP A 290 32.32 -48.49 -15.64
N TRP A 291 32.15 -48.63 -14.32
CA TRP A 291 32.05 -49.92 -13.65
C TRP A 291 30.70 -50.00 -12.92
N ASP A 292 29.87 -50.92 -13.40
CA ASP A 292 28.66 -51.41 -12.76
C ASP A 292 29.06 -52.22 -11.51
N GLY A 293 28.74 -51.69 -10.33
CA GLY A 293 28.91 -52.38 -9.06
C GLY A 293 28.79 -51.45 -7.87
N THR A 294 27.72 -51.63 -7.11
CA THR A 294 27.44 -51.14 -5.74
C THR A 294 28.55 -50.32 -5.09
N VAL A 295 28.41 -49.00 -5.09
CA VAL A 295 29.36 -48.06 -4.48
C VAL A 295 29.38 -48.24 -2.96
N VAL A 296 30.44 -48.85 -2.45
CA VAL A 296 30.88 -48.61 -1.07
C VAL A 296 31.32 -47.15 -1.02
N ARG A 297 30.57 -46.31 -0.28
CA ARG A 297 30.92 -44.90 -0.08
C ARG A 297 32.21 -44.82 0.73
N GLU A 298 33.30 -44.51 0.06
CA GLU A 298 34.58 -44.21 0.68
C GLU A 298 34.52 -42.80 1.27
N PHE A 299 34.44 -42.69 2.60
CA PHE A 299 34.68 -41.40 3.29
C PHE A 299 36.19 -41.13 3.30
N ILE A 300 36.74 -40.70 2.16
CA ILE A 300 38.10 -40.15 2.12
C ILE A 300 38.05 -38.73 2.70
N HIS A 301 38.40 -38.58 3.97
CA HIS A 301 38.74 -37.26 4.52
C HIS A 301 40.25 -37.07 4.40
N SER A 302 40.68 -36.47 3.30
CA SER A 302 42.08 -36.09 3.09
C SER A 302 42.38 -34.78 3.83
N GLY A 303 43.01 -34.88 5.00
CA GLY A 303 43.74 -33.77 5.61
C GLY A 303 43.31 -33.38 7.02
N GLY A 304 44.27 -33.45 7.95
CA GLY A 304 44.16 -32.92 9.32
C GLY A 304 43.64 -33.94 10.32
N GLY A 305 44.50 -34.39 11.24
CA GLY A 305 44.12 -35.29 12.33
C GLY A 305 42.98 -34.70 13.16
N GLN A 306 41.79 -35.26 12.98
CA GLN A 306 40.60 -34.95 13.77
C GLN A 306 40.26 -36.18 14.60
N ASN A 307 40.21 -36.00 15.91
CA ASN A 307 39.75 -37.01 16.85
C ASN A 307 38.24 -37.18 16.67
N ILE A 308 37.79 -38.40 16.34
CA ILE A 308 36.36 -38.73 16.36
C ILE A 308 35.95 -38.91 17.83
N TYR A 309 35.28 -37.90 18.41
CA TYR A 309 34.68 -38.02 19.74
C TYR A 309 33.23 -38.54 19.59
N GLY A 310 33.08 -39.87 19.58
CA GLY A 310 31.77 -40.54 19.47
C GLY A 310 31.92 -42.03 19.15
N SER A 311 30.84 -42.81 19.26
CA SER A 311 30.87 -44.21 18.82
C SER A 311 30.77 -44.29 17.30
N LEU A 312 31.81 -44.83 16.65
CA LEU A 312 31.75 -45.19 15.24
C LEU A 312 31.06 -46.55 15.12
N VAL A 313 29.79 -46.57 14.73
CA VAL A 313 29.05 -47.80 14.43
C VAL A 313 29.19 -48.09 12.93
N VAL A 314 30.09 -49.00 12.57
CA VAL A 314 30.24 -49.47 11.18
C VAL A 314 29.27 -50.64 10.96
N THR A 315 28.10 -50.37 10.36
CA THR A 315 27.19 -51.42 9.90
C THR A 315 27.56 -51.83 8.48
N GLY A 316 27.98 -53.08 8.30
CA GLY A 316 28.17 -53.65 6.97
C GLY A 316 26.83 -53.77 6.25
N ALA A 317 26.65 -53.04 5.15
CA ALA A 317 25.50 -53.19 4.27
C ALA A 317 25.68 -54.44 3.40
N GLY A 318 25.43 -55.62 3.98
CA GLY A 318 25.46 -56.91 3.30
C GLY A 318 25.24 -58.02 4.30
N SER A 319 24.16 -58.79 4.12
CA SER A 319 23.65 -59.90 4.94
C SER A 319 24.32 -60.14 6.30
N ILE A 320 23.51 -60.05 7.36
CA ILE A 320 23.81 -60.17 8.80
C ILE A 320 24.51 -61.51 9.19
N PHE A 321 24.86 -62.37 8.23
CA PHE A 321 25.42 -63.69 8.47
C PHE A 321 26.70 -64.03 7.69
N ALA A 322 27.34 -63.11 6.95
CA ALA A 322 28.48 -63.53 6.11
C ALA A 322 29.81 -62.79 6.25
N ASN A 323 29.91 -61.48 6.55
CA ASN A 323 31.22 -60.84 6.62
C ASN A 323 31.29 -59.72 7.66
N SER A 324 32.20 -59.89 8.61
CA SER A 324 32.54 -58.96 9.68
C SER A 324 33.07 -57.62 9.16
N GLY A 325 32.65 -56.52 9.78
CA GLY A 325 33.24 -55.20 9.56
C GLY A 325 34.76 -55.28 9.67
N THR A 326 35.45 -54.95 8.58
CA THR A 326 36.90 -55.01 8.48
C THR A 326 37.42 -53.59 8.61
N PHE A 327 38.30 -53.34 9.59
CA PHE A 327 38.94 -52.04 9.76
C PHE A 327 40.39 -52.13 9.25
N TYR A 328 40.73 -51.28 8.29
CA TYR A 328 42.06 -51.20 7.71
C TYR A 328 42.90 -50.19 8.49
N LEU A 329 43.92 -50.68 9.20
CA LEU A 329 44.84 -49.87 10.02
C LEU A 329 46.04 -49.41 9.18
N GLY A 330 45.80 -48.59 8.15
CA GLY A 330 46.84 -47.91 7.36
C GLY A 330 47.93 -48.81 6.73
N ASN A 331 48.94 -48.16 6.13
CA ASN A 331 50.12 -48.84 5.60
C ASN A 331 51.17 -49.01 6.72
N PRO A 332 51.94 -50.11 6.75
CA PRO A 332 53.04 -50.26 7.69
C PRO A 332 54.06 -49.13 7.57
N ALA A 333 54.69 -48.74 8.69
CA ALA A 333 55.80 -47.81 8.67
C ALA A 333 56.97 -48.37 7.82
N SER A 334 57.69 -47.49 7.10
CA SER A 334 58.85 -47.88 6.30
C SER A 334 59.89 -48.61 7.16
N GLY A 335 60.23 -49.84 6.80
CA GLY A 335 61.17 -50.70 7.54
C GLY A 335 60.53 -51.81 8.38
N SER A 336 59.20 -51.95 8.36
CA SER A 336 58.55 -53.12 8.97
C SER A 336 58.81 -54.41 8.16
N THR A 337 58.82 -55.56 8.83
CA THR A 337 58.92 -56.89 8.19
C THR A 337 57.58 -57.43 7.70
N LEU A 338 56.51 -56.63 7.73
CA LEU A 338 55.17 -57.03 7.29
C LEU A 338 55.13 -57.05 5.75
N SER A 339 54.64 -58.13 5.15
CA SER A 339 54.65 -58.30 3.68
C SER A 339 53.33 -57.93 3.00
N GLY A 340 52.26 -57.73 3.78
CA GLY A 340 50.96 -57.26 3.30
C GLY A 340 50.82 -55.73 3.23
N PRO A 341 50.01 -55.18 2.31
CA PRO A 341 49.82 -53.72 2.19
C PRO A 341 49.06 -53.12 3.38
N HIS A 342 48.29 -53.91 4.13
CA HIS A 342 47.47 -53.43 5.24
C HIS A 342 47.50 -54.36 6.45
N THR A 343 47.48 -53.78 7.64
CA THR A 343 47.08 -54.49 8.87
C THR A 343 45.57 -54.43 8.99
N ILE A 344 44.94 -55.60 9.13
CA ILE A 344 43.48 -55.73 9.24
C ILE A 344 43.11 -56.02 10.70
N MET A 345 42.12 -55.29 11.22
CA MET A 345 41.38 -55.67 12.42
C MET A 345 39.98 -56.15 12.03
N ASN A 346 39.60 -57.36 12.43
CA ASN A 346 38.22 -57.85 12.27
C ASN A 346 37.75 -58.68 13.47
N ILE A 347 36.42 -58.86 13.56
CA ILE A 347 35.81 -59.78 14.51
C ILE A 347 35.15 -60.91 13.73
N TYR A 348 35.72 -62.11 13.77
CA TYR A 348 35.21 -63.25 13.01
C TYR A 348 35.16 -64.49 13.88
N SER A 349 34.06 -65.25 13.79
CA SER A 349 33.83 -66.48 14.55
C SER A 349 34.16 -66.32 16.05
N ASN A 350 33.60 -65.28 16.67
CA ASN A 350 33.85 -64.93 18.07
C ASN A 350 35.32 -64.66 18.41
N SER A 351 36.16 -64.25 17.47
CA SER A 351 37.53 -63.82 17.76
C SER A 351 37.81 -62.43 17.22
N LEU A 352 38.42 -61.57 18.05
CA LEU A 352 39.03 -60.33 17.58
C LEU A 352 40.41 -60.63 17.02
N ARG A 353 40.63 -60.37 15.74
CA ARG A 353 41.87 -60.71 15.03
C ARG A 353 42.56 -59.46 14.50
N PHE A 354 43.88 -59.46 14.58
CA PHE A 354 44.79 -58.52 13.93
C PHE A 354 45.73 -59.32 13.03
N TYR A 355 45.64 -59.17 11.71
CA TYR A 355 46.45 -59.94 10.76
C TYR A 355 46.79 -59.13 9.50
N GLU A 356 47.85 -59.52 8.82
CA GLU A 356 48.27 -58.90 7.55
C GLU A 356 47.39 -59.36 6.39
N SER A 357 47.03 -58.45 5.47
CA SER A 357 46.34 -58.83 4.23
C SER A 357 47.28 -59.54 3.25
N GLY A 358 46.90 -60.71 2.75
CA GLY A 358 47.60 -61.37 1.62
C GLY A 358 48.73 -62.36 1.95
N GLY A 359 48.83 -62.85 3.19
CA GLY A 359 49.77 -63.92 3.59
C GLY A 359 49.08 -65.04 4.39
N SER A 360 49.85 -66.02 4.89
CA SER A 360 49.39 -67.23 5.63
C SER A 360 48.72 -66.97 6.99
N ASN A 361 47.94 -65.88 7.14
CA ASN A 361 47.28 -65.43 8.37
C ASN A 361 48.23 -65.32 9.57
N ARG A 362 49.38 -64.66 9.36
CA ARG A 362 50.26 -64.27 10.47
C ARG A 362 49.60 -63.09 11.19
N GLY A 363 49.23 -63.31 12.45
CA GLY A 363 48.48 -62.35 13.22
C GLY A 363 48.20 -62.86 14.63
N ILE A 364 47.56 -62.01 15.43
CA ILE A 364 47.11 -62.35 16.78
C ILE A 364 45.59 -62.40 16.79
N SER A 365 45.04 -63.43 17.43
CA SER A 365 43.61 -63.63 17.58
C SER A 365 43.28 -63.80 19.04
N LEU A 366 42.38 -62.97 19.56
CA LEU A 366 41.79 -63.10 20.88
C LEU A 366 40.47 -63.84 20.71
N ASN A 367 40.35 -65.05 21.27
CA ASN A 367 39.10 -65.80 21.25
C ASN A 367 38.16 -65.23 22.31
N LEU A 368 37.04 -64.67 21.89
CA LEU A 368 35.99 -64.09 22.74
C LEU A 368 34.91 -65.12 23.11
N ALA A 369 34.92 -66.32 22.54
CA ALA A 369 33.92 -67.36 22.82
C ALA A 369 33.99 -67.87 24.28
N GLU A 370 35.14 -67.74 24.93
CA GLU A 370 35.38 -68.24 26.30
C GLU A 370 35.29 -67.14 27.37
N CYS A 371 35.00 -65.89 26.98
CA CYS A 371 34.80 -64.80 27.92
C CYS A 371 33.41 -64.88 28.58
N LEU A 372 33.21 -65.89 29.43
CA LEU A 372 32.07 -65.92 30.36
C LEU A 372 32.23 -64.79 31.40
N PRO A 373 31.15 -64.14 31.85
CA PRO A 373 31.24 -63.07 32.86
C PRO A 373 31.92 -63.58 34.14
N GLY A 374 33.13 -63.10 34.42
CA GLY A 374 33.83 -63.34 35.69
C GLY A 374 34.94 -64.40 35.73
N ALA A 375 35.41 -64.93 34.60
CA ALA A 375 36.52 -65.90 34.58
C ALA A 375 37.85 -65.31 34.09
N GLY A 376 38.90 -65.40 34.90
CA GLY A 376 40.29 -65.08 34.55
C GLY A 376 40.97 -66.20 33.75
N SER A 377 40.39 -66.55 32.59
CA SER A 377 40.89 -67.62 31.71
C SER A 377 41.79 -67.06 30.60
N VAL A 378 42.76 -67.87 30.17
CA VAL A 378 43.87 -67.52 29.26
C VAL A 378 43.37 -66.92 27.93
N MET A 379 43.75 -65.67 27.67
CA MET A 379 43.22 -64.89 26.53
C MET A 379 43.96 -65.07 25.19
N TRP A 380 45.06 -65.85 25.13
CA TRP A 380 45.95 -65.87 23.97
C TRP A 380 46.14 -67.28 23.42
N HIS A 381 45.64 -67.51 22.19
CA HIS A 381 45.82 -68.74 21.44
C HIS A 381 46.47 -68.41 20.08
N SER A 382 47.62 -69.00 19.76
CA SER A 382 48.23 -68.93 18.42
C SER A 382 47.87 -70.19 17.65
N GLN A 383 47.27 -70.05 16.46
CA GLN A 383 46.84 -71.18 15.64
C GLN A 383 47.98 -71.87 14.87
N ASN A 384 49.20 -71.34 14.94
CA ASN A 384 50.40 -71.98 14.40
C ASN A 384 51.39 -72.24 15.53
N SER A 385 51.99 -73.43 15.58
CA SER A 385 52.86 -73.97 16.65
C SER A 385 54.17 -73.22 16.93
N HIS A 386 54.21 -71.91 16.67
CA HIS A 386 55.31 -71.04 17.04
C HIS A 386 54.97 -70.38 18.38
N ARG A 387 55.83 -70.65 19.36
CA ARG A 387 55.79 -70.11 20.73
C ARG A 387 55.46 -68.62 20.72
N VAL A 388 54.41 -68.22 21.43
CA VAL A 388 54.20 -66.81 21.79
C VAL A 388 55.24 -66.47 22.85
N SER A 389 56.40 -65.99 22.42
CA SER A 389 57.39 -65.40 23.33
C SER A 389 57.07 -63.92 23.49
N VAL A 390 56.48 -63.53 24.62
CA VAL A 390 56.49 -62.12 25.03
C VAL A 390 57.90 -61.83 25.51
N GLN A 391 58.76 -61.34 24.60
CA GLN A 391 60.10 -60.92 24.97
C GLN A 391 60.01 -59.51 25.57
N ALA A 392 59.84 -59.42 26.90
CA ALA A 392 60.03 -58.17 27.62
C ALA A 392 61.48 -57.72 27.40
N THR A 393 61.67 -56.71 26.56
CA THR A 393 62.99 -56.14 26.30
C THR A 393 63.16 -54.92 27.21
N ALA A 394 63.38 -55.16 28.51
CA ALA A 394 63.93 -54.17 29.43
C ALA A 394 64.57 -54.86 30.65
N PRO A 395 65.73 -54.39 31.14
CA PRO A 395 66.45 -55.02 32.24
C PRO A 395 66.05 -54.37 33.58
N THR A 396 64.94 -54.78 34.17
CA THR A 396 64.63 -54.49 35.59
C THR A 396 63.81 -55.61 36.22
N PRO A 397 63.92 -55.90 37.53
CA PRO A 397 63.29 -57.06 38.15
C PRO A 397 61.77 -56.93 38.12
N LEU A 398 61.12 -57.97 37.60
CA LEU A 398 59.67 -58.16 37.54
C LEU A 398 59.06 -58.18 38.95
N GLN A 399 57.99 -57.39 39.17
CA GLN A 399 57.21 -57.38 40.41
C GLN A 399 56.05 -58.40 40.35
N VAL A 400 55.64 -58.91 41.51
CA VAL A 400 54.54 -59.87 41.67
C VAL A 400 53.27 -59.34 41.00
N GLY A 401 52.85 -60.00 39.91
CA GLY A 401 51.72 -59.61 39.08
C GLY A 401 51.83 -60.05 37.61
N ASP A 402 52.99 -60.54 37.17
CA ASP A 402 53.19 -60.97 35.79
C ASP A 402 52.46 -62.27 35.45
N VAL A 403 51.88 -62.27 34.24
CA VAL A 403 51.03 -63.31 33.67
C VAL A 403 51.78 -64.64 33.55
N TRP A 404 51.31 -65.66 34.26
CA TRP A 404 51.78 -67.03 34.09
C TRP A 404 51.07 -67.66 32.89
N ILE A 405 51.82 -68.09 31.89
CA ILE A 405 51.34 -69.05 30.88
C ILE A 405 51.74 -70.43 31.40
N ASP A 406 50.78 -71.17 31.95
CA ASP A 406 50.97 -72.59 32.24
C ASP A 406 51.08 -73.35 30.91
N THR A 407 52.16 -74.10 30.75
CA THR A 407 52.44 -74.88 29.53
C THR A 407 52.43 -76.39 29.80
N SER A 408 51.72 -76.86 30.82
CA SER A 408 51.48 -78.29 31.03
C SER A 408 50.17 -78.75 30.37
N ALA A 409 50.25 -79.85 29.62
CA ALA A 409 49.19 -80.43 28.78
C ALA A 409 48.22 -81.32 29.56
#